data_AF-A0A0R1QJG6-F1
#
_entry.id   AF-A0A0R1QJG6-F1
#
_cell.length_a   1.000
_cell.length_b   1.000
_cell.length_c   1.000
_cell.angle_alpha   90.00
_cell.angle_beta   90.00
_cell.angle_gamma   90.00
#
_symmetry.space_group_name_H-M   'P 1'
#
loop_
_entity.id
_entity.type
_entity.pdbx_description
1 polymer ?
#
loop_
_entity_poly.entity_id
_entity_poly.type
_entity_poly.pdbx_seq_one_letter_code
_entity_poly.pdbx_strand_id
1 'polypeptide(L)'
;MGAYLMETLEPKKNYISWPVLALMDFVTVIGFDDLTYNFQNQGMGVITSWVIMLFLYVIPYSLMVGQLGSVFNHEGGGLTSWVRGTSGEFLGYFTAWTYWAASIPYVVDTANSIVVGLGWAYNGNAKMQSQMSNGWFAFWTLVTFVVFIFVQSRFKRSLEVLSTIGGIAMFGMTVLFVLMTFAGLAAGGHIATQPMNIHTIIPKFDLHYLTTIGLLIYAVNGYLLTCGLSAFIMLLGIFLPSMNDIFNWLLNLNGIISPGVTCWIFFAFIKIRQDSQKFPSDYVYIKNDKVALAVGWWCLIITAVATIFGIGPQDVSFGTSTWWYELVINFVAIIVLIGLGTVLPYVTRRENRSTTGSAFTRLQWTGILAAIFLTIVGDLYLGGSNYQHNIISIVVISIVGIALVVAFGWKEYNLKEA
;
A
#
# COMPACT_ATOMS: atom_id res chain seq x y z
N MET A 1 -9.26 15.53 -50.21
CA MET A 1 -10.40 14.98 -49.42
C MET A 1 -9.97 14.00 -48.32
N GLY A 2 -8.75 13.45 -48.32
CA GLY A 2 -8.27 12.52 -47.28
C GLY A 2 -7.71 13.15 -46.00
N ALA A 3 -7.27 14.42 -46.02
CA ALA A 3 -6.69 15.09 -44.84
C ALA A 3 -7.74 15.61 -43.84
N TYR A 4 -8.94 15.97 -44.30
CA TYR A 4 -10.01 16.53 -43.46
C TYR A 4 -10.80 15.47 -42.67
N LEU A 5 -10.64 14.18 -43.00
CA LEU A 5 -11.34 13.06 -42.36
C LEU A 5 -10.52 12.36 -41.25
N MET A 6 -9.23 12.69 -41.09
CA MET A 6 -8.41 12.15 -40.00
C MET A 6 -8.50 12.97 -38.71
N GLU A 7 -8.89 14.24 -38.77
CA GLU A 7 -8.94 15.13 -37.59
C GLU A 7 -10.13 14.81 -36.66
N THR A 8 -11.12 14.05 -37.13
CA THR A 8 -12.37 13.76 -36.40
C THR A 8 -12.35 12.47 -35.57
N LEU A 9 -11.21 11.77 -35.47
CA LEU A 9 -11.11 10.48 -34.76
C LEU A 9 -10.18 10.50 -33.54
N GLU A 10 -9.62 11.66 -33.15
CA GLU A 10 -8.98 11.74 -31.84
C GLU A 10 -10.05 11.72 -30.74
N PRO A 11 -10.08 10.70 -29.86
CA PRO A 11 -11.02 10.70 -28.75
C PRO A 11 -10.78 11.95 -27.91
N LYS A 12 -11.83 12.77 -27.74
CA LYS A 12 -11.79 14.02 -26.99
C LYS A 12 -11.15 13.75 -25.62
N LYS A 13 -9.93 14.26 -25.41
CA LYS A 13 -9.19 14.06 -24.16
C LYS A 13 -9.97 14.74 -23.04
N ASN A 14 -10.54 13.94 -22.15
CA ASN A 14 -11.20 14.45 -20.95
C ASN A 14 -10.12 14.65 -19.90
N TYR A 15 -9.88 15.91 -19.53
CA TYR A 15 -8.93 16.27 -18.48
C TYR A 15 -9.65 16.37 -17.14
N ILE A 16 -9.02 15.85 -16.09
CA ILE A 16 -9.49 16.03 -14.71
C ILE A 16 -9.13 17.45 -14.28
N SER A 17 -10.08 18.18 -13.72
CA SER A 17 -9.82 19.53 -13.20
C SER A 17 -8.86 19.48 -12.00
N TRP A 18 -7.99 20.47 -11.86
CA TRP A 18 -7.03 20.52 -10.75
C TRP A 18 -7.64 20.40 -9.33
N PRO A 19 -8.84 20.91 -9.01
CA PRO A 19 -9.41 20.71 -7.67
C PRO A 19 -9.83 19.28 -7.41
N VAL A 20 -10.38 18.60 -8.42
CA VAL A 20 -10.73 17.17 -8.34
C VAL A 20 -9.45 16.34 -8.21
N LEU A 21 -8.41 16.68 -8.97
CA LEU A 21 -7.09 16.03 -8.83
C LEU A 21 -6.51 16.26 -7.43
N ALA A 22 -6.56 17.48 -6.90
CA ALA A 22 -6.10 17.79 -5.56
C ALA A 22 -6.90 17.08 -4.46
N LEU A 23 -8.21 16.90 -4.64
CA LEU A 23 -9.04 16.10 -3.72
C LEU A 23 -8.76 14.60 -3.83
N MET A 24 -8.48 14.10 -5.04
CA MET A 24 -8.03 12.73 -5.28
C MET A 24 -6.67 12.47 -4.62
N ASP A 25 -5.75 13.43 -4.69
CA ASP A 25 -4.46 13.35 -3.99
C ASP A 25 -4.67 13.48 -2.48
N PHE A 26 -5.50 14.41 -2.02
CA PHE A 26 -5.77 14.62 -0.59
C PHE A 26 -6.34 13.37 0.10
N VAL A 27 -7.36 12.74 -0.51
CA VAL A 27 -7.99 11.53 0.05
C VAL A 27 -7.08 10.31 -0.02
N THR A 28 -6.14 10.28 -0.96
CA THR A 28 -5.19 9.18 -1.07
C THR A 28 -3.99 9.35 -0.15
N VAL A 29 -3.60 10.58 0.18
CA VAL A 29 -2.41 10.93 1.00
C VAL A 29 -2.71 11.02 2.50
N ILE A 30 -3.93 11.40 2.91
CA ILE A 30 -4.25 11.67 4.31
C ILE A 30 -5.37 10.74 4.80
N GLY A 31 -4.97 9.69 5.52
CA GLY A 31 -5.84 8.88 6.38
C GLY A 31 -5.95 9.47 7.78
N PHE A 32 -7.16 9.47 8.35
CA PHE A 32 -7.36 9.91 9.74
C PHE A 32 -6.69 8.95 10.73
N ASP A 33 -6.75 7.65 10.42
CA ASP A 33 -6.18 6.61 11.25
C ASP A 33 -4.65 6.74 11.33
N ASP A 34 -3.98 7.05 10.21
CA ASP A 34 -2.53 7.30 10.15
C ASP A 34 -2.10 8.39 11.14
N LEU A 35 -2.88 9.48 11.23
CA LEU A 35 -2.59 10.57 12.16
C LEU A 35 -2.69 10.07 13.61
N THR A 36 -3.81 9.43 13.97
CA THR A 36 -4.05 8.96 15.33
C THR A 36 -3.07 7.87 15.77
N TYR A 37 -2.71 6.96 14.86
CA TYR A 37 -1.79 5.86 15.10
C TYR A 37 -0.37 6.37 15.42
N ASN A 38 0.12 7.36 14.68
CA ASN A 38 1.41 7.98 14.97
C ASN A 38 1.41 8.60 16.38
N PHE A 39 0.35 9.36 16.73
CA PHE A 39 0.21 9.94 18.07
C PHE A 39 0.09 8.89 19.18
N GLN A 40 -0.58 7.76 18.92
CA GLN A 40 -0.65 6.65 19.86
C GLN A 40 0.72 6.03 20.13
N ASN A 41 1.52 5.84 19.07
CA ASN A 41 2.79 5.14 19.17
C ASN A 41 3.94 6.00 19.70
N GLN A 42 4.06 7.25 19.24
CA GLN A 42 5.20 8.12 19.58
C GLN A 42 4.81 9.30 20.49
N GLY A 43 3.52 9.45 20.80
CA GLY A 43 3.04 10.53 21.66
C GLY A 43 3.22 11.91 21.00
N MET A 44 3.44 12.94 21.82
CA MET A 44 3.51 14.32 21.34
C MET A 44 4.79 14.66 20.54
N GLY A 45 5.83 13.81 20.62
CA GLY A 45 7.07 13.99 19.86
C GLY A 45 6.86 14.00 18.34
N VAL A 46 5.79 13.34 17.89
CA VAL A 46 5.33 13.25 16.49
C VAL A 46 5.15 14.62 15.84
N ILE A 47 4.73 15.64 16.61
CA ILE A 47 4.48 16.99 16.07
C ILE A 47 5.76 17.58 15.49
N THR A 48 6.88 17.47 16.22
CA THR A 48 8.18 17.93 15.72
C THR A 48 8.61 17.11 14.50
N SER A 49 8.40 15.79 14.53
CA SER A 49 8.69 14.90 13.41
C SER A 49 7.97 15.35 12.14
N TRP A 50 6.66 15.64 12.23
CA TRP A 50 5.86 16.11 11.10
C TRP A 50 6.35 17.45 10.55
N VAL A 51 6.65 18.42 11.42
CA VAL A 51 7.15 19.74 10.99
C VAL A 51 8.48 19.59 10.27
N ILE A 52 9.41 18.81 10.81
CA ILE A 52 10.71 18.56 10.19
C ILE A 52 10.54 17.82 8.86
N MET A 53 9.74 16.76 8.83
CA MET A 53 9.48 15.95 7.63
C MET A 53 8.77 16.76 6.55
N LEU A 54 7.89 17.70 6.91
CA LEU A 54 7.25 18.58 5.94
C LEU A 54 8.28 19.32 5.08
N PHE A 55 9.26 19.96 5.72
CA PHE A 55 10.27 20.77 5.02
C PHE A 55 11.40 19.95 4.43
N LEU A 56 11.88 18.92 5.13
CA LEU A 56 13.05 18.13 4.72
C LEU A 56 12.71 16.93 3.84
N TYR A 57 11.42 16.59 3.71
CA TYR A 57 10.99 15.40 2.98
C TYR A 57 9.79 15.67 2.07
N VAL A 58 8.63 16.03 2.61
CA VAL A 58 7.36 16.12 1.85
C VAL A 58 7.44 17.16 0.73
N ILE A 59 7.93 18.37 1.05
CA ILE A 59 8.11 19.42 0.05
C ILE A 59 9.12 18.97 -1.03
N PRO A 60 10.37 18.57 -0.70
CA PRO A 60 11.31 18.05 -1.69
C PRO A 60 10.73 16.91 -2.54
N TYR A 61 10.07 15.94 -1.91
CA TYR A 61 9.41 14.81 -2.57
C TYR A 61 8.39 15.27 -3.61
N SER A 62 7.44 16.11 -3.22
CA SER A 62 6.39 16.60 -4.12
C SER A 62 6.96 17.36 -5.33
N LEU A 63 8.02 18.15 -5.12
CA LEU A 63 8.68 18.91 -6.17
C LEU A 63 9.51 18.00 -7.10
N MET A 64 10.13 16.93 -6.58
CA MET A 64 10.79 15.92 -7.41
C MET A 64 9.79 15.15 -8.27
N VAL A 65 8.66 14.75 -7.70
CA VAL A 65 7.55 14.10 -8.42
C VAL A 65 7.02 15.01 -9.53
N GLY A 66 6.83 16.30 -9.24
CA GLY A 66 6.43 17.30 -10.25
C GLY A 66 7.44 17.38 -11.41
N GLN A 67 8.74 17.38 -11.11
CA GLN A 67 9.78 17.41 -12.15
C GLN A 67 9.81 16.12 -12.98
N LEU A 68 9.74 14.95 -12.32
CA LEU A 68 9.69 13.66 -13.02
C LEU A 68 8.45 13.55 -13.91
N GLY A 69 7.29 13.97 -13.40
CA GLY A 69 6.05 14.04 -14.18
C GLY A 69 6.16 14.98 -15.38
N SER A 70 6.91 16.08 -15.28
CA SER A 70 7.17 16.98 -16.40
C SER A 70 8.15 16.38 -17.42
N VAL A 71 9.21 15.69 -16.98
CA VAL A 71 10.16 15.01 -17.89
C VAL A 71 9.47 13.91 -18.70
N PHE A 72 8.60 13.14 -18.07
CA PHE A 72 7.91 11.99 -18.69
C PHE A 72 6.42 12.27 -18.93
N ASN A 73 6.08 13.49 -19.34
CA ASN A 73 4.71 13.99 -19.51
C ASN A 73 3.87 13.26 -20.60
N HIS A 74 4.50 12.44 -21.44
CA HIS A 74 3.87 11.64 -22.47
C HIS A 74 3.65 10.17 -22.07
N GLU A 75 4.17 9.75 -20.90
CA GLU A 75 4.01 8.38 -20.42
C GLU A 75 2.94 8.29 -19.32
N GLY A 76 1.99 7.35 -19.47
CA GLY A 76 0.92 7.13 -18.50
C GLY A 76 1.30 6.24 -17.30
N GLY A 77 2.51 5.66 -17.29
CA GLY A 77 2.93 4.67 -16.28
C GLY A 77 3.50 5.27 -15.00
N GLY A 78 3.58 6.60 -14.87
CA GLY A 78 4.09 7.27 -13.68
C GLY A 78 5.48 6.77 -13.27
N LEU A 79 5.63 6.35 -12.01
CA LEU A 79 6.87 5.86 -11.44
C LEU A 79 7.56 4.76 -12.26
N THR A 80 6.78 3.79 -12.76
CA THR A 80 7.31 2.72 -13.62
C THR A 80 7.95 3.28 -14.88
N SER A 81 7.27 4.22 -15.53
CA SER A 81 7.75 4.90 -16.73
C SER A 81 9.01 5.70 -16.47
N TRP A 82 9.09 6.39 -15.32
CA TRP A 82 10.26 7.18 -14.95
C TRP A 82 11.49 6.30 -14.79
N VAL A 83 11.40 5.22 -14.00
CA VAL A 83 12.54 4.31 -13.79
C VAL A 83 12.91 3.57 -15.07
N ARG A 84 11.93 3.14 -15.86
CA ARG A 84 12.17 2.50 -17.16
C ARG A 84 12.93 3.43 -18.11
N GLY A 85 12.49 4.68 -18.22
CA GLY A 85 13.11 5.69 -19.07
C GLY A 85 14.54 6.05 -18.66
N THR A 86 14.86 5.98 -17.36
CA THR A 86 16.20 6.26 -16.85
C THR A 86 17.13 5.05 -16.80
N SER A 87 16.60 3.83 -16.65
CA SER A 87 17.42 2.67 -16.25
C SER A 87 17.02 1.32 -16.87
N GLY A 88 16.10 1.34 -17.84
CA GLY A 88 15.79 0.19 -18.70
C GLY A 88 14.64 -0.70 -18.21
N GLU A 89 14.26 -1.67 -19.05
CA GLU A 89 13.07 -2.51 -18.87
C GLU A 89 13.07 -3.33 -17.58
N PHE A 90 14.23 -3.86 -17.16
CA PHE A 90 14.31 -4.69 -15.96
C PHE A 90 13.96 -3.90 -14.70
N LEU A 91 14.57 -2.73 -14.51
CA LEU A 91 14.29 -1.88 -13.34
C LEU A 91 12.91 -1.23 -13.45
N GLY A 92 12.44 -0.91 -14.66
CA GLY A 92 11.05 -0.50 -14.90
C GLY A 92 10.05 -1.56 -14.43
N TYR A 93 10.24 -2.81 -14.84
CA TYR A 93 9.42 -3.93 -14.40
C TYR A 93 9.48 -4.13 -12.88
N PHE A 94 10.68 -4.13 -12.30
CA PHE A 94 10.86 -4.33 -10.87
C PHE A 94 10.21 -3.21 -10.05
N THR A 95 10.27 -1.97 -10.54
CA THR A 95 9.55 -0.82 -9.97
C THR A 95 8.05 -1.01 -10.05
N ALA A 96 7.52 -1.40 -11.21
CA ALA A 96 6.10 -1.70 -11.38
C ALA A 96 5.63 -2.78 -10.41
N TRP A 97 6.41 -3.84 -10.28
CA TRP A 97 6.11 -4.94 -9.38
C TRP A 97 6.10 -4.50 -7.91
N THR A 98 7.16 -3.84 -7.46
CA THR A 98 7.27 -3.41 -6.05
C THR A 98 6.21 -2.38 -5.68
N TYR A 99 5.91 -1.42 -6.57
CA TYR A 99 4.81 -0.46 -6.38
C TYR A 99 3.45 -1.16 -6.27
N TRP A 100 3.21 -2.09 -7.18
CA TRP A 100 1.97 -2.86 -7.20
C TRP A 100 1.86 -3.75 -5.94
N ALA A 101 2.95 -4.40 -5.52
CA ALA A 101 3.01 -5.26 -4.35
C ALA A 101 2.82 -4.48 -3.03
N ALA A 102 3.37 -3.27 -2.95
CA ALA A 102 3.22 -2.38 -1.80
C ALA A 102 1.78 -1.90 -1.59
N SER A 103 0.98 -1.89 -2.65
CA SER A 103 -0.41 -1.46 -2.57
C SER A 103 -1.33 -2.52 -1.96
N ILE A 104 -0.85 -3.77 -1.79
CA ILE A 104 -1.69 -4.88 -1.34
C ILE A 104 -2.06 -4.79 0.13
N PRO A 105 -1.11 -4.64 1.07
CA PRO A 105 -1.50 -4.47 2.47
C PRO A 105 -2.34 -3.21 2.67
N TYR A 106 -2.13 -2.14 1.90
CA TYR A 106 -2.96 -0.93 1.92
C TYR A 106 -4.42 -1.26 1.59
N VAL A 107 -4.60 -2.02 0.52
CA VAL A 107 -5.93 -2.37 0.02
C VAL A 107 -6.66 -3.30 1.02
N VAL A 108 -5.94 -4.23 1.68
CA VAL A 108 -6.48 -5.06 2.77
C VAL A 108 -6.91 -4.20 3.95
N ASP A 109 -6.04 -3.29 4.37
CA ASP A 109 -6.26 -2.40 5.51
C ASP A 109 -7.49 -1.50 5.31
N THR A 110 -7.63 -0.95 4.10
CA THR A 110 -8.81 -0.16 3.72
C THR A 110 -10.09 -1.00 3.80
N ALA A 111 -10.07 -2.25 3.31
CA ALA A 111 -11.23 -3.14 3.38
C ALA A 111 -11.59 -3.52 4.84
N ASN A 112 -10.57 -3.76 5.68
CA ASN A 112 -10.73 -3.99 7.11
C ASN A 112 -11.40 -2.79 7.81
N SER A 113 -10.96 -1.57 7.47
CA SER A 113 -11.51 -0.33 8.03
C SER A 113 -13.01 -0.18 7.75
N ILE A 114 -13.49 -0.66 6.60
CA ILE A 114 -14.92 -0.66 6.28
C ILE A 114 -15.70 -1.60 7.19
N VAL A 115 -15.19 -2.81 7.43
CA VAL A 115 -15.82 -3.77 8.34
C VAL A 115 -15.87 -3.19 9.76
N VAL A 116 -14.77 -2.62 10.24
CA VAL A 116 -14.69 -1.93 11.54
C VAL A 116 -15.70 -0.78 11.61
N GLY A 117 -15.72 0.09 10.59
CA GLY A 117 -16.61 1.25 10.53
C GLY A 117 -18.08 0.88 10.55
N LEU A 118 -18.49 -0.16 9.80
CA LEU A 118 -19.86 -0.71 9.85
C LEU A 118 -20.19 -1.30 11.23
N GLY A 119 -19.22 -1.98 11.85
CA GLY A 119 -19.35 -2.51 13.20
C GLY A 119 -19.63 -1.43 14.24
N TRP A 120 -18.90 -0.32 14.16
CA TRP A 120 -19.13 0.86 15.00
C TRP A 120 -20.45 1.55 14.70
N ALA A 121 -20.82 1.69 13.42
CA ALA A 121 -22.10 2.27 13.02
C ALA A 121 -23.30 1.47 13.56
N TYR A 122 -23.19 0.14 13.62
CA TYR A 122 -24.25 -0.73 14.13
C TYR A 122 -24.27 -0.84 15.66
N ASN A 123 -23.11 -1.05 16.30
CA ASN A 123 -23.04 -1.31 17.75
C ASN A 123 -22.86 -0.05 18.62
N GLY A 124 -22.43 1.06 18.02
CA GLY A 124 -22.09 2.30 18.72
C GLY A 124 -20.88 2.20 19.65
N ASN A 125 -20.09 1.12 19.57
CA ASN A 125 -18.92 0.86 20.41
C ASN A 125 -17.97 -0.19 19.80
N ALA A 126 -16.84 -0.41 20.44
CA ALA A 126 -15.81 -1.37 20.02
C ALA A 126 -16.14 -2.85 20.30
N LYS A 127 -17.33 -3.21 20.82
CA LYS A 127 -17.62 -4.60 21.24
C LYS A 127 -17.47 -5.63 20.11
N MET A 128 -17.67 -5.22 18.86
CA MET A 128 -17.46 -6.10 17.72
C MET A 128 -16.01 -6.61 17.64
N GLN A 129 -15.02 -5.77 17.98
CA GLN A 129 -13.61 -6.13 17.91
C GLN A 129 -13.22 -7.20 18.92
N SER A 130 -13.87 -7.24 20.09
CA SER A 130 -13.60 -8.23 21.14
C SER A 130 -14.44 -9.49 21.05
N GLN A 131 -15.51 -9.48 20.26
CA GLN A 131 -16.45 -10.60 20.11
C GLN A 131 -16.31 -11.35 18.79
N MET A 132 -15.75 -10.71 17.75
CA MET A 132 -15.55 -11.31 16.44
C MET A 132 -14.24 -12.10 16.40
N SER A 133 -14.29 -13.35 15.95
CA SER A 133 -13.06 -14.11 15.71
C SER A 133 -12.34 -13.60 14.46
N ASN A 134 -11.01 -13.79 14.41
CA ASN A 134 -10.19 -13.39 13.27
C ASN A 134 -10.68 -13.99 11.94
N GLY A 135 -11.18 -15.23 11.95
CA GLY A 135 -11.74 -15.88 10.77
C GLY A 135 -13.01 -15.20 10.25
N TRP A 136 -13.92 -14.79 11.14
CA TRP A 136 -15.12 -14.03 10.75
C TRP A 136 -14.78 -12.63 10.26
N PHE A 137 -13.80 -11.99 10.89
CA PHE A 137 -13.31 -10.69 10.45
C PHE A 137 -12.75 -10.78 9.02
N ALA A 138 -11.86 -11.74 8.76
CA ALA A 138 -11.31 -11.98 7.43
C ALA A 138 -12.38 -12.35 6.39
N PHE A 139 -13.42 -13.11 6.77
CA PHE A 139 -14.55 -13.39 5.88
C PHE A 139 -15.28 -12.12 5.45
N TRP A 140 -15.61 -11.22 6.40
CA TRP A 140 -16.31 -9.97 6.08
C TRP A 140 -15.44 -9.00 5.27
N THR A 141 -14.14 -8.98 5.50
CA THR A 141 -13.18 -8.24 4.66
C THR A 141 -13.17 -8.79 3.23
N LEU A 142 -13.18 -10.11 3.05
CA LEU A 142 -13.27 -10.73 1.72
C LEU A 142 -14.59 -10.38 1.01
N VAL A 143 -15.72 -10.40 1.72
CA VAL A 143 -17.02 -9.98 1.19
C VAL A 143 -16.96 -8.53 0.71
N THR A 144 -16.35 -7.65 1.52
CA THR A 144 -16.14 -6.23 1.16
C THR A 144 -15.37 -6.12 -0.15
N PHE A 145 -14.27 -6.87 -0.31
CA PHE A 145 -13.51 -6.92 -1.57
C PHE A 145 -14.34 -7.28 -2.79
N VAL A 146 -15.12 -8.36 -2.69
CA VAL A 146 -15.96 -8.84 -3.80
C VAL A 146 -16.98 -7.77 -4.20
N VAL A 147 -17.59 -7.11 -3.22
CA VAL A 147 -18.53 -6.01 -3.47
C VAL A 147 -17.84 -4.85 -4.18
N PHE A 148 -16.67 -4.40 -3.72
CA PHE A 148 -15.95 -3.29 -4.35
C PHE A 148 -15.49 -3.62 -5.77
N ILE A 149 -14.96 -4.82 -6.00
CA ILE A 149 -14.58 -5.29 -7.34
C ILE A 149 -15.80 -5.31 -8.25
N PHE A 150 -16.94 -5.83 -7.76
CA PHE A 150 -18.18 -5.85 -8.52
C PHE A 150 -18.64 -4.44 -8.88
N VAL A 151 -18.66 -3.51 -7.92
CA VAL A 151 -19.01 -2.10 -8.15
C VAL A 151 -18.05 -1.49 -9.18
N GLN A 152 -16.74 -1.57 -8.99
CA GLN A 152 -15.76 -1.02 -9.91
C GLN A 152 -15.88 -1.62 -11.33
N SER A 153 -16.16 -2.90 -11.46
CA SER A 153 -16.36 -3.56 -12.76
C SER A 153 -17.56 -3.01 -13.55
N ARG A 154 -18.55 -2.41 -12.87
CA ARG A 154 -19.79 -1.91 -13.49
C ARG A 154 -19.77 -0.40 -13.76
N PHE A 155 -18.90 0.37 -13.11
CA PHE A 155 -18.92 1.85 -13.16
C PHE A 155 -17.64 2.44 -13.80
N LYS A 156 -17.77 3.03 -14.99
CA LYS A 156 -16.64 3.62 -15.75
C LYS A 156 -16.00 4.86 -15.11
N ARG A 157 -16.76 5.66 -14.34
CA ARG A 157 -16.27 6.85 -13.59
C ARG A 157 -16.22 6.61 -12.08
N SER A 158 -16.11 5.35 -11.66
CA SER A 158 -16.11 4.99 -10.23
C SER A 158 -15.02 5.72 -9.45
N LEU A 159 -13.79 5.79 -9.97
CA LEU A 159 -12.66 6.42 -9.29
C LEU A 159 -12.92 7.91 -9.01
N GLU A 160 -13.25 8.70 -10.04
CA GLU A 160 -13.50 10.13 -9.87
C GLU A 160 -14.63 10.40 -8.85
N VAL A 161 -15.74 9.67 -8.96
CA VAL A 161 -16.92 9.87 -8.09
C VAL A 161 -16.63 9.45 -6.66
N LEU A 162 -16.07 8.25 -6.45
CA LEU A 162 -15.79 7.73 -5.11
C LEU A 162 -14.71 8.56 -4.42
N SER A 163 -13.64 8.95 -5.13
CA SER A 163 -12.60 9.81 -4.57
C SER A 163 -13.12 11.22 -4.26
N THR A 164 -14.03 11.78 -5.06
CA THR A 164 -14.62 13.09 -4.76
C THR A 164 -15.50 13.03 -3.50
N ILE A 165 -16.38 12.03 -3.41
CA ILE A 165 -17.24 11.84 -2.22
C ILE A 165 -16.38 11.59 -0.98
N GLY A 166 -15.40 10.68 -1.08
CA GLY A 166 -14.46 10.37 -0.01
C GLY A 166 -13.66 11.59 0.42
N GLY A 167 -13.12 12.37 -0.53
CA GLY A 167 -12.35 13.57 -0.24
C GLY A 167 -13.17 14.67 0.45
N ILE A 168 -14.41 14.91 0.00
CA ILE A 168 -15.33 15.85 0.67
C ILE A 168 -15.69 15.37 2.07
N ALA A 169 -15.99 14.08 2.24
CA ALA A 169 -16.31 13.50 3.54
C ALA A 169 -15.13 13.59 4.51
N MET A 170 -13.91 13.24 4.07
CA MET A 170 -12.69 13.32 4.87
C MET A 170 -12.38 14.75 5.28
N PHE A 171 -12.43 15.69 4.33
CA PHE A 171 -12.23 17.12 4.62
C PHE A 171 -13.28 17.64 5.61
N GLY A 172 -14.56 17.27 5.40
CA GLY A 172 -15.65 17.60 6.30
C GLY A 172 -15.44 17.07 7.72
N MET A 173 -14.98 15.81 7.85
CA MET A 173 -14.63 15.20 9.13
C MET A 173 -13.47 15.92 9.81
N THR A 174 -12.43 16.33 9.09
CA THR A 174 -11.31 17.13 9.63
C THR A 174 -11.80 18.45 10.20
N VAL A 175 -12.60 19.20 9.45
CA VAL A 175 -13.18 20.46 9.93
C VAL A 175 -14.07 20.23 11.15
N LEU A 176 -14.93 19.20 11.10
CA LEU A 176 -15.82 18.85 12.21
C LEU A 176 -15.03 18.52 13.48
N PHE A 177 -13.95 17.74 13.38
CA PHE A 177 -13.14 17.35 14.53
C PHE A 177 -12.46 18.54 15.20
N VAL A 178 -11.95 19.48 14.39
CA VAL A 178 -11.39 20.76 14.89
C VAL A 178 -12.45 21.55 15.62
N LEU A 179 -13.64 21.72 15.02
CA LEU A 179 -14.75 22.45 15.64
C LEU A 179 -15.22 21.79 16.95
N MET A 180 -15.36 20.46 16.95
CA MET A 180 -15.74 19.69 18.14
C MET A 180 -14.70 19.77 19.24
N THR A 181 -13.41 19.82 18.90
CA THR A 181 -12.33 20.02 19.88
C THR A 181 -12.49 21.36 20.60
N PHE A 182 -12.68 22.46 19.86
CA PHE A 182 -12.91 23.77 20.46
C PHE A 182 -14.21 23.83 21.26
N ALA A 183 -15.29 23.24 20.75
CA ALA A 183 -16.56 23.16 21.47
C ALA A 183 -16.44 22.36 22.77
N GLY A 184 -15.71 21.24 22.75
CA GLY A 184 -15.44 20.42 23.94
C GLY A 184 -14.63 21.16 24.99
N LEU A 185 -13.59 21.90 24.57
CA LEU A 185 -12.82 22.76 25.47
C LEU A 185 -13.66 23.91 26.04
N ALA A 186 -14.52 24.54 25.22
CA ALA A 186 -15.44 25.59 25.66
C ALA A 186 -16.50 25.06 26.65
N ALA A 187 -16.89 23.79 26.53
CA ALA A 187 -17.80 23.11 27.45
C ALA A 187 -17.12 22.61 28.74
N GLY A 188 -15.85 22.97 28.98
CA GLY A 188 -15.09 22.58 30.17
C GLY A 188 -14.33 21.26 30.05
N GLY A 189 -14.27 20.68 28.85
CA GLY A 189 -13.35 19.58 28.56
C GLY A 189 -11.89 20.02 28.75
N HIS A 190 -11.03 19.08 29.14
CA HIS A 190 -9.61 19.32 29.33
C HIS A 190 -8.79 18.55 28.29
N ILE A 191 -7.64 19.10 27.91
CA ILE A 191 -6.68 18.42 27.05
C ILE A 191 -6.08 17.27 27.86
N ALA A 192 -6.32 16.02 27.45
CA ALA A 192 -5.82 14.83 28.14
C ALA A 192 -4.29 14.68 28.04
N THR A 193 -3.70 15.19 26.97
CA THR A 193 -2.25 15.24 26.76
C THR A 193 -1.64 16.37 27.60
N GLN A 194 -1.26 16.07 28.84
CA GLN A 194 -0.51 16.97 29.73
C GLN A 194 0.77 16.29 30.23
N PRO A 195 1.89 17.02 30.37
CA PRO A 195 2.05 18.45 30.10
C PRO A 195 2.42 18.76 28.63
N MET A 196 1.77 19.75 28.00
CA MET A 196 2.17 20.28 26.68
C MET A 196 3.37 21.23 26.82
N ASN A 197 4.57 20.69 27.03
CA ASN A 197 5.79 21.50 27.15
C ASN A 197 6.79 21.20 26.02
N ILE A 198 7.78 22.07 25.85
CA ILE A 198 8.78 21.91 24.76
C ILE A 198 9.53 20.57 24.90
N HIS A 199 9.73 20.07 26.12
CA HIS A 199 10.40 18.78 26.36
C HIS A 199 9.56 17.57 25.96
N THR A 200 8.22 17.66 25.96
CA THR A 200 7.34 16.56 25.52
C THR A 200 7.15 16.51 24.01
N ILE A 201 7.50 17.58 23.30
CA ILE A 201 7.38 17.68 21.83
C ILE A 201 8.71 17.37 21.15
N ILE A 202 9.84 17.38 21.87
CA ILE A 202 11.13 16.91 21.34
C ILE A 202 11.11 15.37 21.27
N PRO A 203 11.26 14.77 20.08
CA PRO A 203 11.25 13.32 19.96
C PRO A 203 12.52 12.71 20.57
N LYS A 204 12.38 11.52 21.13
CA LYS A 204 13.54 10.71 21.55
C LYS A 204 14.07 10.00 20.31
N PHE A 205 15.32 10.27 19.93
CA PHE A 205 15.97 9.63 18.79
C PHE A 205 16.42 8.20 19.14
N ASP A 206 15.48 7.27 19.22
CA ASP A 206 15.74 5.84 19.43
C ASP A 206 15.34 5.01 18.19
N LEU A 207 15.49 3.69 18.28
CA LEU A 207 15.12 2.77 17.20
C LEU A 207 13.62 2.85 16.85
N HIS A 208 12.76 3.15 17.83
CA HIS A 208 11.31 3.29 17.67
C HIS A 208 10.93 4.61 16.97
N TYR A 209 11.75 5.64 17.12
CA TYR A 209 11.61 6.87 16.33
C TYR A 209 11.93 6.67 14.85
N LEU A 210 12.94 5.87 14.52
CA LEU A 210 13.34 5.64 13.11
C LEU A 210 12.32 4.80 12.34
N THR A 211 11.70 3.85 13.01
CA THR A 211 10.64 3.00 12.47
C THR A 211 9.34 3.76 12.23
N THR A 212 8.97 4.69 13.13
CA THR A 212 7.77 5.52 12.99
C THR A 212 7.87 6.51 11.83
N ILE A 213 9.07 6.89 11.39
CA ILE A 213 9.26 7.67 10.15
C ILE A 213 8.73 6.90 8.92
N GLY A 214 8.82 5.57 8.89
CA GLY A 214 8.28 4.76 7.80
C GLY A 214 6.76 4.89 7.66
N LEU A 215 6.04 4.87 8.79
CA LEU A 215 4.59 5.08 8.84
C LEU A 215 4.15 6.44 8.27
N LEU A 216 4.94 7.50 8.53
CA LEU A 216 4.67 8.83 8.00
C LEU A 216 4.77 8.91 6.47
N ILE A 217 5.59 8.04 5.86
CA ILE A 217 5.83 8.04 4.41
C ILE A 217 4.78 7.16 3.68
N TYR A 218 4.06 6.28 4.38
CA TYR A 218 3.33 5.19 3.77
C TYR A 218 2.06 5.55 2.99
N ALA A 219 1.28 6.55 3.40
CA ALA A 219 -0.13 6.74 3.04
C ALA A 219 -0.48 6.95 1.53
N VAL A 220 -0.20 6.04 0.57
CA VAL A 220 -0.56 6.15 -0.88
C VAL A 220 -0.57 4.74 -1.61
N ASN A 221 -1.64 4.27 -2.34
CA ASN A 221 -1.68 3.36 -3.59
C ASN A 221 -2.70 2.13 -3.76
N GLY A 222 -2.82 1.48 -4.98
CA GLY A 222 -4.00 0.68 -5.56
C GLY A 222 -3.87 -0.77 -6.23
N TYR A 223 -4.79 -1.24 -7.14
CA TYR A 223 -5.31 -2.67 -7.18
C TYR A 223 -5.49 -3.49 -8.54
N LEU A 224 -5.27 -4.84 -8.55
CA LEU A 224 -6.07 -5.94 -9.26
C LEU A 224 -5.52 -7.38 -9.09
N LEU A 225 -4.20 -7.65 -9.25
CA LEU A 225 -3.54 -8.87 -8.73
C LEU A 225 -3.60 -8.92 -7.17
N THR A 226 -4.19 -7.86 -6.63
CA THR A 226 -4.31 -7.49 -5.24
C THR A 226 -5.29 -8.40 -4.55
N CYS A 227 -6.36 -8.88 -5.20
CA CYS A 227 -7.33 -9.72 -4.52
C CYS A 227 -6.73 -11.04 -4.02
N GLY A 228 -5.93 -11.73 -4.84
CA GLY A 228 -5.30 -13.00 -4.46
C GLY A 228 -4.22 -12.82 -3.40
N LEU A 229 -3.42 -11.77 -3.53
CA LEU A 229 -2.37 -11.46 -2.56
C LEU A 229 -2.88 -10.81 -1.27
N SER A 230 -3.98 -10.06 -1.35
CA SER A 230 -4.72 -9.54 -0.19
C SER A 230 -5.26 -10.69 0.64
N ALA A 231 -5.84 -11.70 -0.01
CA ALA A 231 -6.27 -12.91 0.68
C ALA A 231 -5.11 -13.64 1.36
N PHE A 232 -3.91 -13.67 0.76
CA PHE A 232 -2.71 -14.20 1.40
C PHE A 232 -2.25 -13.37 2.61
N ILE A 233 -2.22 -12.05 2.50
CA ILE A 233 -1.88 -11.17 3.63
C ILE A 233 -2.91 -11.32 4.76
N MET A 234 -4.20 -11.45 4.42
CA MET A 234 -5.24 -11.73 5.40
C MET A 234 -5.07 -13.10 6.07
N LEU A 235 -4.62 -14.11 5.32
CA LEU A 235 -4.28 -15.43 5.85
C LEU A 235 -3.12 -15.32 6.86
N LEU A 236 -2.09 -14.52 6.57
CA LEU A 236 -1.06 -14.20 7.58
C LEU A 236 -1.63 -13.52 8.83
N GLY A 237 -2.63 -12.64 8.65
CA GLY A 237 -3.34 -12.01 9.76
C GLY A 237 -4.12 -12.99 10.65
N ILE A 238 -4.60 -14.12 10.12
CA ILE A 238 -5.32 -15.14 10.92
C ILE A 238 -4.47 -15.64 12.09
N PHE A 239 -3.14 -15.64 11.93
CA PHE A 239 -2.22 -16.10 12.95
C PHE A 239 -1.92 -15.07 14.06
N LEU A 240 -2.50 -13.87 13.99
CA LEU A 240 -2.36 -12.86 15.04
C LEU A 240 -3.34 -13.09 16.20
N PRO A 241 -3.02 -12.66 17.44
CA PRO A 241 -3.84 -12.95 18.62
C PRO A 241 -5.23 -12.32 18.58
N SER A 242 -5.36 -11.12 18.02
CA SER A 242 -6.62 -10.38 17.97
C SER A 242 -6.81 -9.61 16.66
N MET A 243 -8.07 -9.23 16.40
CA MET A 243 -8.45 -8.39 15.27
C MET A 243 -7.72 -7.04 15.24
N ASN A 244 -7.48 -6.43 16.41
CA ASN A 244 -6.77 -5.16 16.49
C ASN A 244 -5.29 -5.32 16.10
N ASP A 245 -4.68 -6.46 16.47
CA ASP A 245 -3.31 -6.76 16.06
C ASP A 245 -3.21 -6.92 14.53
N ILE A 246 -4.24 -7.46 13.87
CA ILE A 246 -4.29 -7.55 12.41
C ILE A 246 -4.26 -6.18 11.77
N PHE A 247 -5.09 -5.26 12.26
CA PHE A 247 -5.18 -3.90 11.73
C PHE A 247 -3.85 -3.14 11.95
N ASN A 248 -3.34 -3.16 13.17
CA ASN A 248 -2.08 -2.50 13.52
C ASN A 248 -0.88 -3.10 12.77
N TRP A 249 -0.86 -4.42 12.61
CA TRP A 249 0.17 -5.10 11.83
C TRP A 249 0.11 -4.69 10.35
N LEU A 250 -1.08 -4.56 9.77
CA LEU A 250 -1.22 -4.08 8.40
C LEU A 250 -0.72 -2.65 8.27
N LEU A 251 -1.13 -1.74 9.16
CA LEU A 251 -0.62 -0.36 9.20
C LEU A 251 0.91 -0.31 9.33
N ASN A 252 1.50 -1.20 10.13
CA ASN A 252 2.95 -1.33 10.26
C ASN A 252 3.59 -1.83 8.95
N LEU A 253 3.11 -2.94 8.38
CA LEU A 253 3.60 -3.51 7.12
C LEU A 253 3.56 -2.49 5.99
N ASN A 254 2.50 -1.72 5.96
CA ASN A 254 2.29 -0.59 5.10
C ASN A 254 3.36 0.51 5.28
N GLY A 255 3.58 0.92 6.53
CA GLY A 255 4.70 1.76 6.99
C GLY A 255 6.09 1.26 6.60
N ILE A 256 6.23 -0.01 6.21
CA ILE A 256 7.48 -0.59 5.74
C ILE A 256 7.58 -0.57 4.23
N ILE A 257 6.57 -1.10 3.53
CA ILE A 257 6.71 -1.41 2.10
C ILE A 257 6.56 -0.14 1.24
N SER A 258 5.66 0.77 1.58
CA SER A 258 5.43 1.98 0.77
C SER A 258 6.64 2.93 0.73
N PRO A 259 7.33 3.23 1.84
CA PRO A 259 8.58 3.99 1.79
C PRO A 259 9.65 3.30 0.92
N GLY A 260 9.73 1.97 0.99
CA GLY A 260 10.62 1.18 0.14
C GLY A 260 10.36 1.40 -1.37
N VAL A 261 9.11 1.61 -1.77
CA VAL A 261 8.75 1.96 -3.15
C VAL A 261 9.09 3.40 -3.49
N THR A 262 8.89 4.33 -2.56
CA THR A 262 9.26 5.74 -2.72
C THR A 262 10.75 5.93 -3.03
N CYS A 263 11.62 4.99 -2.60
CA CYS A 263 13.02 4.97 -3.03
C CYS A 263 13.21 5.01 -4.55
N TRP A 264 12.29 4.41 -5.34
CA TRP A 264 12.35 4.47 -6.81
C TRP A 264 12.15 5.88 -7.36
N ILE A 265 11.35 6.71 -6.69
CA ILE A 265 11.14 8.12 -7.07
C ILE A 265 12.46 8.88 -6.92
N PHE A 266 13.12 8.74 -5.77
CA PHE A 266 14.41 9.39 -5.53
C PHE A 266 15.50 8.86 -6.45
N PHE A 267 15.50 7.55 -6.72
CA PHE A 267 16.42 6.94 -7.68
C PHE A 267 16.24 7.51 -9.09
N ALA A 268 15.00 7.58 -9.60
CA ALA A 268 14.69 8.16 -10.90
C ALA A 268 15.08 9.65 -10.94
N PHE A 269 14.78 10.41 -9.88
CA PHE A 269 15.18 11.81 -9.77
C PHE A 269 16.70 11.97 -9.85
N ILE A 270 17.46 11.20 -9.05
CA ILE A 270 18.93 11.22 -9.10
C ILE A 270 19.44 10.94 -10.51
N LYS A 271 18.85 9.96 -11.22
CA LYS A 271 19.24 9.61 -12.58
C LYS A 271 19.00 10.73 -13.59
N ILE A 272 17.84 11.38 -13.57
CA ILE A 272 17.58 12.51 -14.48
C ILE A 272 18.48 13.71 -14.17
N ARG A 273 18.94 13.88 -12.92
CA ARG A 273 19.85 14.97 -12.55
C ARG A 273 21.32 14.65 -12.81
N GLN A 274 21.70 13.38 -12.86
CA GLN A 274 23.04 12.96 -13.29
C GLN A 274 23.27 13.29 -14.78
N ASP A 275 22.24 13.10 -15.61
CA ASP A 275 22.30 13.33 -17.06
C ASP A 275 21.26 14.39 -17.49
N SER A 276 21.29 15.57 -16.87
CA SER A 276 20.28 16.63 -17.05
C SER A 276 20.07 17.07 -18.50
N GLN A 277 21.09 16.96 -19.36
CA GLN A 277 20.97 17.28 -20.79
C GLN A 277 20.14 16.26 -21.58
N LYS A 278 20.09 15.00 -21.13
CA LYS A 278 19.33 13.94 -21.79
C LYS A 278 17.83 14.01 -21.46
N PHE A 279 17.49 14.63 -20.34
CA PHE A 279 16.14 14.67 -19.78
C PHE A 279 15.64 16.12 -19.66
N PRO A 280 15.26 16.76 -20.78
CA PRO A 280 14.66 18.09 -20.75
C PRO A 280 13.33 18.05 -19.98
N SER A 281 13.02 19.15 -19.28
CA SER A 281 11.83 19.26 -18.45
C SER A 281 11.28 20.68 -18.51
N ASP A 282 9.95 20.80 -18.59
CA ASP A 282 9.25 22.09 -18.51
C ASP A 282 9.28 22.66 -17.09
N TYR A 283 9.37 21.79 -16.08
CA TYR A 283 9.46 22.17 -14.67
C TYR A 283 10.70 21.58 -13.99
N VAL A 284 11.56 22.46 -13.47
CA VAL A 284 12.81 22.07 -12.79
C VAL A 284 12.73 22.48 -11.32
N TYR A 285 12.79 21.51 -10.41
CA TYR A 285 12.77 21.74 -8.96
C TYR A 285 13.99 22.55 -8.49
N ILE A 286 15.20 22.04 -8.72
CA ILE A 286 16.46 22.70 -8.33
C ILE A 286 17.34 22.86 -9.56
N LYS A 287 17.60 24.11 -9.97
CA LYS A 287 18.41 24.43 -11.16
C LYS A 287 19.86 23.94 -11.06
N ASN A 288 20.45 23.92 -9.86
CA ASN A 288 21.81 23.44 -9.65
C ASN A 288 21.83 21.91 -9.49
N ASP A 289 22.44 21.20 -10.45
CA ASP A 289 22.49 19.74 -10.47
C ASP A 289 23.14 19.14 -9.21
N LYS A 290 24.19 19.76 -8.65
CA LYS A 290 24.86 19.26 -7.44
C LYS A 290 23.96 19.32 -6.21
N VAL A 291 23.23 20.43 -6.05
CA VAL A 291 22.27 20.60 -4.95
C VAL A 291 21.08 19.66 -5.14
N ALA A 292 20.58 19.53 -6.38
CA ALA A 292 19.53 18.57 -6.71
C ALA A 292 19.94 17.14 -6.34
N LEU A 293 21.15 16.72 -6.72
CA LEU A 293 21.69 15.41 -6.36
C LEU A 293 21.84 15.23 -4.86
N ALA A 294 22.34 16.24 -4.14
CA ALA A 294 22.47 16.18 -2.69
C ALA A 294 21.12 15.97 -1.99
N VAL A 295 20.08 16.71 -2.40
CA VAL A 295 18.72 16.57 -1.85
C VAL A 295 18.11 15.23 -2.27
N GLY A 296 18.32 14.78 -3.51
CA GLY A 296 17.89 13.46 -3.97
C GLY A 296 18.49 12.31 -3.16
N TRP A 297 19.81 12.35 -2.92
CA TRP A 297 20.50 11.36 -2.09
C TRP A 297 20.06 11.42 -0.63
N TRP A 298 19.87 12.63 -0.08
CA TRP A 298 19.32 12.80 1.26
C TRP A 298 17.97 12.10 1.41
N CYS A 299 17.02 12.39 0.53
CA CYS A 299 15.69 11.78 0.55
C CYS A 299 15.75 10.26 0.31
N LEU A 300 16.63 9.77 -0.56
CA LEU A 300 16.81 8.34 -0.77
C LEU A 300 17.35 7.64 0.49
N ILE A 301 18.40 8.19 1.11
CA ILE A 301 19.05 7.60 2.28
C ILE A 301 18.09 7.58 3.47
N ILE A 302 17.43 8.69 3.78
CA ILE A 302 16.50 8.74 4.91
C ILE A 302 15.33 7.78 4.72
N THR A 303 14.81 7.64 3.49
CA THR A 303 13.74 6.69 3.16
C THR A 303 14.22 5.25 3.29
N ALA A 304 15.40 4.93 2.75
CA ALA A 304 15.96 3.58 2.83
C ALA A 304 16.24 3.17 4.28
N VAL A 305 16.78 4.09 5.08
CA VAL A 305 16.98 3.91 6.52
C VAL A 305 15.64 3.68 7.23
N ALA A 306 14.66 4.56 7.02
CA ALA A 306 13.33 4.42 7.61
C ALA A 306 12.65 3.11 7.21
N THR A 307 12.81 2.67 5.96
CA THR A 307 12.29 1.39 5.46
C THR A 307 12.92 0.20 6.19
N ILE A 308 14.25 0.18 6.31
CA ILE A 308 14.98 -0.92 6.95
C ILE A 308 14.64 -1.00 8.43
N PHE A 309 14.64 0.14 9.12
CA PHE A 309 14.30 0.17 10.54
C PHE A 309 12.82 -0.15 10.75
N GLY A 310 11.93 0.36 9.90
CA GLY A 310 10.49 0.13 9.94
C GLY A 310 10.08 -1.34 10.02
N ILE A 311 10.92 -2.28 9.54
CA ILE A 311 10.65 -3.73 9.61
C ILE A 311 10.34 -4.19 11.04
N GLY A 312 10.90 -3.50 12.04
CA GLY A 312 10.65 -3.76 13.45
C GLY A 312 9.20 -3.47 13.87
N PRO A 313 8.54 -4.38 14.60
CA PRO A 313 7.22 -4.12 15.19
C PRO A 313 7.20 -2.90 16.12
N GLN A 314 6.13 -2.10 16.04
CA GLN A 314 5.98 -0.80 16.72
C GLN A 314 5.01 -0.81 17.89
N ASP A 315 4.02 -1.69 17.83
CA ASP A 315 2.86 -1.69 18.73
C ASP A 315 2.97 -2.70 19.86
N VAL A 316 4.02 -3.52 19.82
CA VAL A 316 4.31 -4.54 20.80
C VAL A 316 5.65 -4.26 21.46
N SER A 317 5.71 -4.45 22.77
CA SER A 317 6.91 -4.22 23.55
C SER A 317 8.09 -5.05 23.03
N PHE A 318 9.22 -4.36 22.82
CA PHE A 318 10.44 -4.93 22.29
C PHE A 318 10.87 -6.19 23.06
N GLY A 319 11.20 -7.25 22.33
CA GLY A 319 11.72 -8.50 22.90
C GLY A 319 10.66 -9.47 23.45
N THR A 320 9.37 -9.13 23.37
CA THR A 320 8.29 -10.07 23.71
C THR A 320 8.15 -11.19 22.66
N SER A 321 7.46 -12.29 23.03
CA SER A 321 7.17 -13.38 22.08
C SER A 321 6.37 -12.88 20.87
N THR A 322 5.44 -11.94 21.08
CA THR A 322 4.67 -11.31 20.00
C THR A 322 5.54 -10.43 19.11
N TRP A 323 6.50 -9.68 19.68
CA TRP A 323 7.44 -8.87 18.91
C TRP A 323 8.30 -9.73 17.96
N TRP A 324 8.85 -10.85 18.44
CA TRP A 324 9.61 -11.76 17.58
C TRP A 324 8.73 -12.41 16.51
N TYR A 325 7.49 -12.74 16.86
CA TYR A 325 6.53 -13.29 15.93
C TYR A 325 6.20 -12.32 14.80
N GLU A 326 5.83 -11.08 15.13
CA GLU A 326 5.53 -10.01 14.17
C GLU A 326 6.72 -9.68 13.26
N LEU A 327 7.93 -9.67 13.82
CA LEU A 327 9.14 -9.46 13.04
C LEU A 327 9.35 -10.56 11.98
N VAL A 328 9.14 -11.83 12.36
CA VAL A 328 9.27 -12.96 11.42
C VAL A 328 8.26 -12.86 10.29
N ILE A 329 6.98 -12.57 10.61
CA ILE A 329 5.95 -12.46 9.56
C ILE A 329 6.19 -11.25 8.65
N ASN A 330 6.77 -10.15 9.14
CA ASN A 330 7.17 -9.01 8.30
C ASN A 330 8.21 -9.44 7.25
N PHE A 331 9.27 -10.15 7.67
CA PHE A 331 10.27 -10.67 6.73
C PHE A 331 9.66 -11.66 5.74
N VAL A 332 8.83 -12.60 6.21
CA VAL A 332 8.16 -13.57 5.34
C VAL A 332 7.26 -12.87 4.32
N ALA A 333 6.45 -11.90 4.75
CA ALA A 333 5.57 -11.14 3.88
C ALA A 333 6.37 -10.41 2.78
N ILE A 334 7.43 -9.70 3.14
CA ILE A 334 8.27 -8.97 2.18
C ILE A 334 8.93 -9.94 1.19
N ILE A 335 9.50 -11.05 1.66
CA ILE A 335 10.16 -12.05 0.81
C ILE A 335 9.17 -12.68 -0.17
N VAL A 336 7.97 -13.03 0.30
CA VAL A 336 6.92 -13.62 -0.55
C VAL A 336 6.45 -12.58 -1.59
N LEU A 337 6.19 -11.34 -1.17
CA LEU A 337 5.76 -10.27 -2.07
C LEU A 337 6.80 -9.97 -3.16
N ILE A 338 8.08 -9.90 -2.81
CA ILE A 338 9.16 -9.71 -3.80
C ILE A 338 9.30 -10.95 -4.69
N GLY A 339 9.30 -12.15 -4.10
CA GLY A 339 9.49 -13.41 -4.80
C GLY A 339 8.39 -13.69 -5.84
N LEU A 340 7.15 -13.30 -5.55
CA LEU A 340 6.03 -13.41 -6.49
C LEU A 340 6.21 -12.55 -7.75
N GLY A 341 7.12 -11.56 -7.74
CA GLY A 341 7.48 -10.80 -8.93
C GLY A 341 8.19 -11.62 -9.99
N THR A 342 8.63 -12.83 -9.65
CA THR A 342 9.17 -13.78 -10.62
C THR A 342 8.08 -14.59 -11.34
N VAL A 343 6.85 -14.60 -10.81
CA VAL A 343 5.74 -15.36 -11.36
C VAL A 343 5.26 -14.76 -12.68
N LEU A 344 5.05 -13.43 -12.76
CA LEU A 344 4.58 -12.82 -14.01
C LEU A 344 5.54 -13.06 -15.20
N PRO A 345 6.87 -12.85 -15.08
CA PRO A 345 7.81 -13.17 -16.15
C PRO A 345 7.80 -14.66 -16.51
N TYR A 346 7.61 -15.55 -15.53
CA TYR A 346 7.45 -16.99 -15.80
C TYR A 346 6.18 -17.27 -16.62
N VAL A 347 5.04 -16.69 -16.24
CA VAL A 347 3.77 -16.82 -16.96
C VAL A 347 3.90 -16.27 -18.38
N THR A 348 4.48 -15.09 -18.57
CA THR A 348 4.70 -14.50 -19.90
C THR A 348 5.64 -15.34 -20.76
N ARG A 349 6.73 -15.90 -20.19
CA ARG A 349 7.62 -16.82 -20.92
C ARG A 349 6.87 -18.06 -21.39
N ARG A 350 5.97 -18.58 -20.56
CA ARG A 350 5.15 -19.74 -20.87
C ARG A 350 4.06 -19.43 -21.92
N GLU A 351 3.44 -18.26 -21.82
CA GLU A 351 2.49 -17.75 -22.82
C GLU A 351 3.14 -17.61 -24.20
N ASN A 352 4.36 -17.06 -24.26
CA ASN A 352 5.11 -16.92 -25.52
C ASN A 352 5.42 -18.27 -26.18
N ARG A 353 5.64 -19.31 -25.36
CA ARG A 353 5.84 -20.69 -25.80
C ARG A 353 4.54 -21.41 -26.17
N SER A 354 3.38 -20.89 -25.79
CA SER A 354 2.08 -21.51 -26.08
C SER A 354 1.63 -21.23 -27.52
N THR A 355 1.04 -22.23 -28.18
CA THR A 355 0.42 -22.07 -29.50
C THR A 355 -0.91 -21.32 -29.44
N THR A 356 -1.59 -21.34 -28.28
CA THR A 356 -2.90 -20.68 -28.09
C THR A 356 -2.79 -19.24 -27.58
N GLY A 357 -1.58 -18.74 -27.32
CA GLY A 357 -1.36 -17.43 -26.72
C GLY A 357 -1.89 -17.33 -25.28
N SER A 358 -2.05 -18.45 -24.58
CA SER A 358 -2.45 -18.49 -23.17
C SER A 358 -1.49 -19.35 -22.38
N ALA A 359 -0.98 -18.84 -21.25
CA ALA A 359 -0.04 -19.57 -20.39
C ALA A 359 -0.62 -20.84 -19.76
N PHE A 360 -1.92 -20.86 -19.48
CA PHE A 360 -2.61 -21.98 -18.82
C PHE A 360 -3.94 -22.27 -19.53
N THR A 361 -4.33 -23.55 -19.56
CA THR A 361 -5.65 -23.96 -20.05
C THR A 361 -6.76 -23.55 -19.06
N ARG A 362 -8.02 -23.53 -19.52
CA ARG A 362 -9.17 -23.26 -18.62
C ARG A 362 -9.22 -24.22 -17.43
N LEU A 363 -8.90 -25.50 -17.64
CA LEU A 363 -8.88 -26.51 -16.58
C LEU A 363 -7.80 -26.23 -15.53
N GLN A 364 -6.62 -25.79 -15.99
CA GLN A 364 -5.52 -25.39 -15.09
C GLN A 364 -5.90 -24.15 -14.29
N TRP A 365 -6.49 -23.13 -14.93
CA TRP A 365 -6.99 -21.95 -14.23
C TRP A 365 -8.05 -22.29 -13.19
N THR A 366 -9.03 -23.13 -13.53
CA THR A 366 -10.05 -23.56 -12.56
C THR A 366 -9.45 -24.37 -11.42
N GLY A 367 -8.47 -25.24 -11.69
CA GLY A 367 -7.79 -26.02 -10.66
C GLY A 367 -6.94 -25.15 -9.72
N ILE A 368 -6.19 -24.19 -10.27
CA ILE A 368 -5.41 -23.22 -9.50
C ILE A 368 -6.33 -22.37 -8.63
N LEU A 369 -7.40 -21.79 -9.20
CA LEU A 369 -8.34 -20.95 -8.46
C LEU A 369 -9.09 -21.74 -7.38
N ALA A 370 -9.49 -22.98 -7.67
CA ALA A 370 -10.14 -23.85 -6.69
C ALA A 370 -9.19 -24.23 -5.55
N ALA A 371 -7.93 -24.55 -5.86
CA ALA A 371 -6.91 -24.83 -4.84
C ALA A 371 -6.70 -23.63 -3.92
N ILE A 372 -6.50 -22.44 -4.48
CA ILE A 372 -6.37 -21.19 -3.71
C ILE A 372 -7.61 -20.96 -2.84
N PHE A 373 -8.80 -21.08 -3.42
CA PHE A 373 -10.05 -20.84 -2.69
C PHE A 373 -10.25 -21.84 -1.54
N LEU A 374 -10.03 -23.14 -1.78
CA LEU A 374 -10.17 -24.18 -0.76
C LEU A 374 -9.14 -24.02 0.38
N THR A 375 -7.91 -23.64 0.04
CA THR A 375 -6.88 -23.33 1.04
C THR A 375 -7.29 -22.15 1.90
N ILE A 376 -7.75 -21.05 1.30
CA ILE A 376 -8.22 -19.88 2.05
C ILE A 376 -9.39 -20.24 2.97
N VAL A 377 -10.40 -20.95 2.46
CA VAL A 377 -11.57 -21.35 3.26
C VAL A 377 -11.18 -22.30 4.40
N GLY A 378 -10.28 -23.25 4.13
CA GLY A 378 -9.75 -24.16 5.15
C GLY A 378 -9.00 -23.44 6.25
N ASP A 379 -8.13 -22.50 5.89
CA ASP A 379 -7.34 -21.72 6.83
C ASP A 379 -8.22 -20.78 7.67
N LEU A 380 -9.26 -20.18 7.07
CA LEU A 380 -10.26 -19.38 7.79
C LEU A 380 -11.05 -20.20 8.81
N TYR A 381 -11.46 -21.42 8.43
CA TYR A 381 -12.21 -22.31 9.31
C TYR A 381 -11.36 -22.79 10.50
N LEU A 382 -10.12 -23.21 10.22
CA LEU A 382 -9.18 -23.66 11.24
C LEU A 382 -8.72 -22.52 12.16
N GLY A 383 -8.49 -21.32 11.61
CA GLY A 383 -8.13 -20.15 12.40
C GLY A 383 -9.25 -19.64 13.31
N GLY A 384 -10.51 -19.84 12.90
CA GLY A 384 -11.68 -19.52 13.72
C GLY A 384 -11.89 -20.46 14.92
N SER A 385 -11.25 -21.62 14.94
CA SER A 385 -11.35 -22.61 16.03
C SER A 385 -10.02 -22.74 16.75
N ASN A 386 -9.95 -22.36 18.03
CA ASN A 386 -8.79 -22.52 18.92
C ASN A 386 -7.40 -22.45 18.23
N TYR A 387 -7.07 -21.24 17.74
CA TYR A 387 -5.87 -20.91 16.97
C TYR A 387 -4.60 -21.64 17.41
N GLN A 388 -4.25 -21.58 18.70
CA GLN A 388 -3.00 -22.16 19.23
C GLN A 388 -2.86 -23.67 18.98
N HIS A 389 -3.97 -24.40 18.85
CA HIS A 389 -3.93 -25.84 18.57
C HIS A 389 -3.87 -26.15 17.07
N ASN A 390 -4.42 -25.27 16.23
CA ASN A 390 -4.61 -25.50 14.81
C ASN A 390 -3.48 -24.95 13.92
N ILE A 391 -2.48 -24.26 14.46
CA ILE A 391 -1.35 -23.68 13.70
C ILE A 391 -0.72 -24.70 12.75
N ILE A 392 -0.46 -25.92 13.24
CA ILE A 392 0.17 -26.98 12.43
C ILE A 392 -0.74 -27.36 11.25
N SER A 393 -2.04 -27.51 11.50
CA SER A 393 -3.02 -27.84 10.47
C SER A 393 -3.15 -26.74 9.41
N ILE A 394 -3.12 -25.46 9.83
CA ILE A 394 -3.15 -24.31 8.91
C ILE A 394 -1.88 -24.31 8.02
N VAL A 395 -0.69 -24.48 8.61
CA VAL A 395 0.56 -24.57 7.85
C VAL A 395 0.52 -25.72 6.84
N VAL A 396 0.00 -26.89 7.25
CA VAL A 396 -0.14 -28.05 6.36
C VAL A 396 -1.11 -27.76 5.21
N ILE A 397 -2.29 -27.18 5.48
CA ILE A 397 -3.26 -26.81 4.44
C ILE A 397 -2.67 -25.79 3.46
N SER A 398 -1.96 -24.78 3.96
CA SER A 398 -1.23 -23.81 3.13
C SER A 398 -0.17 -24.47 2.24
N ILE A 399 0.65 -25.37 2.77
CA ILE A 399 1.66 -26.11 1.99
C ILE A 399 1.01 -26.99 0.91
N VAL A 400 -0.05 -27.72 1.28
CA VAL A 400 -0.82 -28.56 0.34
C VAL A 400 -1.46 -27.70 -0.74
N GLY A 401 -2.03 -26.55 -0.37
CA GLY A 401 -2.59 -25.56 -1.29
C GLY A 401 -1.58 -25.09 -2.33
N ILE A 402 -0.41 -24.66 -1.87
CA ILE A 402 0.70 -24.25 -2.73
C ILE A 402 1.13 -25.41 -3.64
N ALA A 403 1.27 -26.62 -3.10
CA ALA A 403 1.63 -27.80 -3.88
C ALA A 403 0.60 -28.12 -4.96
N LEU A 404 -0.70 -27.97 -4.68
CA LEU A 404 -1.77 -28.13 -5.66
C LEU A 404 -1.73 -27.06 -6.74
N VAL A 405 -1.52 -25.79 -6.37
CA VAL A 405 -1.35 -24.68 -7.32
C VAL A 405 -0.17 -24.96 -8.27
N VAL A 406 0.97 -25.39 -7.71
CA VAL A 406 2.14 -25.77 -8.48
C VAL A 406 1.83 -27.00 -9.35
N ALA A 407 1.16 -28.02 -8.85
CA ALA A 407 0.83 -29.23 -9.60
C ALA A 407 -0.10 -28.96 -10.79
N PHE A 408 -1.14 -28.15 -10.60
CA PHE A 408 -2.02 -27.71 -11.69
C PHE A 408 -1.27 -26.81 -12.70
N GLY A 409 -0.36 -25.96 -12.21
CA GLY A 409 0.47 -25.09 -13.04
C GLY A 409 1.62 -25.79 -13.75
N TRP A 410 2.11 -26.94 -13.28
CA TRP A 410 3.35 -27.55 -13.77
C TRP A 410 3.24 -28.02 -15.22
N LYS A 411 2.21 -28.80 -15.56
CA LYS A 411 2.11 -29.44 -16.88
C LYS A 411 2.00 -28.40 -17.99
N GLU A 412 2.96 -28.35 -18.89
CA GLU A 412 2.93 -27.52 -20.09
C GLU A 412 2.06 -28.20 -21.16
N TYR A 413 1.02 -27.51 -21.60
CA TYR A 413 0.13 -27.97 -22.68
C TYR A 413 0.26 -26.99 -23.85
N ASN A 414 0.14 -27.50 -25.09
CA ASN A 414 0.11 -26.70 -26.31
C ASN A 414 1.35 -25.83 -26.52
N LEU A 415 2.56 -26.40 -26.42
CA LEU A 415 3.80 -25.70 -26.72
C LEU A 415 4.01 -25.59 -28.24
N LYS A 416 4.56 -24.47 -28.70
CA LYS A 416 5.12 -24.33 -30.06
C LYS A 416 6.25 -25.34 -30.19
N GLU A 417 6.24 -26.16 -31.25
CA GLU A 417 7.36 -27.06 -31.54
C GLU A 417 8.65 -26.25 -31.62
N ALA A 418 9.72 -26.80 -31.03
CA ALA A 418 10.99 -26.12 -30.78
C ALA A 418 11.76 -25.78 -32.07
#